data_AF-A0A8S3IY85-F1
#
_entry.id   AF-A0A8S3IY85-F1
#
_cell.length_a   1.000
_cell.length_b   1.000
_cell.length_c   1.000
_cell.angle_alpha   90.00
_cell.angle_beta   90.00
_cell.angle_gamma   90.00
#
_symmetry.space_group_name_H-M   'P 1'
#
loop_
_entity.id
_entity.type
_entity.pdbx_description
1 polymer ?
#
loop_
_entity_poly.entity_id
_entity_poly.type
_entity_poly.pdbx_seq_one_letter_code
_entity_poly.pdbx_strand_id
1 'polypeptide(L)'
;MHIERSTNDNDPFIAFNSLWLDNQVKFFYDNLEYTSPIIDHIGRYVFNKYIKSKEYKIYLTQLRQPHLSHTIFTTKFLFYIATCSSYFRLCLVQEAKNFYDYADDILQCFYEDYLEIVRVHSYTVASWSKDLLGCITKLIGVIVGCCWLAGEHQTQMKALFPTEKAAHDHFENLLHILSYEPLYKQIKPKSRNDEAILVSFILAYFLLIVQMRNMDWLSDLNATLRNTILSIIDATINDELAICCYAVLCEILTDEELK
;
A
#
# COMPACT_ATOMS: atom_id res chain seq x y z
N MET A 1 8.86 -21.59 8.33
CA MET A 1 7.43 -21.35 8.61
C MET A 1 6.65 -22.38 7.83
N HIS A 2 5.76 -23.18 8.40
CA HIS A 2 5.00 -24.21 7.66
C HIS A 2 3.48 -23.93 7.69
N ILE A 3 3.12 -22.65 7.54
CA ILE A 3 1.75 -22.14 7.66
C ILE A 3 0.85 -22.68 6.55
N GLU A 4 1.43 -22.95 5.37
CA GLU A 4 0.74 -23.56 4.23
C GLU A 4 0.15 -24.93 4.56
N ARG A 5 0.72 -25.64 5.55
CA ARG A 5 0.27 -26.97 5.98
C ARG A 5 -0.79 -26.92 7.08
N SER A 6 -1.02 -25.77 7.71
CA SER A 6 -2.01 -25.67 8.76
C SER A 6 -3.42 -25.73 8.16
N THR A 7 -4.23 -26.65 8.66
CA THR A 7 -5.65 -26.81 8.29
C THR A 7 -6.58 -25.98 9.16
N ASN A 8 -6.05 -25.36 10.23
CA ASN A 8 -6.79 -24.45 11.08
C ASN A 8 -6.45 -23.00 10.68
N ASP A 9 -7.42 -22.30 10.11
CA ASP A 9 -7.24 -20.91 9.65
C ASP A 9 -7.00 -19.92 10.80
N ASN A 10 -7.27 -20.31 12.04
CA ASN A 10 -7.03 -19.50 13.25
C ASN A 10 -6.00 -20.16 14.19
N ASP A 11 -5.06 -20.92 13.62
CA ASP A 11 -3.97 -21.56 14.37
C ASP A 11 -3.09 -20.48 15.07
N PRO A 12 -2.94 -20.52 16.41
CA PRO A 12 -2.10 -19.57 17.14
C PRO A 12 -0.65 -19.53 16.68
N PHE A 13 -0.13 -20.62 16.09
CA PHE A 13 1.19 -20.63 15.47
C PHE A 13 1.30 -19.59 14.36
N ILE A 14 0.24 -19.37 13.58
CA ILE A 14 0.22 -18.36 12.51
C ILE A 14 0.33 -16.97 13.13
N ALA A 15 -0.45 -16.69 14.19
CA ALA A 15 -0.39 -15.39 14.89
C ALA A 15 1.01 -15.08 15.44
N PHE A 16 1.70 -16.10 15.98
CA PHE A 16 3.08 -15.93 16.45
C PHE A 16 4.04 -15.56 15.31
N ASN A 17 3.92 -16.23 14.16
CA ASN A 17 4.75 -15.91 12.99
C ASN A 17 4.42 -14.54 12.40
N SER A 18 3.15 -14.14 12.37
CA SER A 18 2.73 -12.78 12.00
C SER A 18 3.43 -11.75 12.88
N LEU A 19 3.31 -11.88 14.20
CA LEU A 19 3.92 -10.95 15.15
C LEU A 19 5.44 -10.87 14.99
N TRP A 20 6.11 -11.99 14.74
CA TRP A 20 7.55 -12.01 14.52
C TRP A 20 7.96 -11.25 13.26
N LEU A 21 7.27 -11.46 12.13
CA LEU A 21 7.53 -10.75 10.88
C LEU A 21 7.17 -9.25 11.00
N ASP A 22 6.05 -8.92 11.63
CA ASP A 22 5.61 -7.53 11.81
C ASP A 22 6.60 -6.75 12.68
N ASN A 23 7.15 -7.38 13.73
CA ASN A 23 8.21 -6.78 14.55
C ASN A 23 9.51 -6.56 13.77
N GLN A 24 9.87 -7.48 12.87
CA GLN A 24 11.01 -7.27 11.97
C GLN A 24 10.76 -6.09 11.05
N VAL A 25 9.59 -6.02 10.43
CA VAL A 25 9.19 -4.90 9.57
C VAL A 25 9.32 -3.57 10.30
N LYS A 26 8.79 -3.49 11.53
CA LYS A 26 8.93 -2.31 12.36
C LYS A 26 10.40 -1.97 12.65
N PHE A 27 11.19 -2.95 13.08
CA PHE A 27 12.61 -2.74 13.37
C PHE A 27 13.37 -2.16 12.17
N PHE A 28 13.16 -2.70 10.98
CA PHE A 28 13.87 -2.22 9.79
C PHE A 28 13.37 -0.87 9.30
N TYR A 29 12.09 -0.52 9.48
CA TYR A 29 11.63 0.84 9.23
C TYR A 29 12.34 1.87 10.11
N ASP A 30 12.55 1.52 11.38
CA ASP A 30 13.24 2.39 12.33
C ASP A 30 14.77 2.41 12.10
N ASN A 31 15.31 1.47 11.32
CA ASN A 31 16.74 1.26 11.10
C ASN A 31 17.03 0.98 9.62
N LEU A 32 16.66 1.91 8.73
CA LEU A 32 16.77 1.70 7.27
C LEU A 32 18.20 1.38 6.79
N GLU A 33 19.23 1.86 7.49
CA GLU A 33 20.64 1.59 7.17
C GLU A 33 21.08 0.14 7.47
N TYR A 34 20.29 -0.59 8.27
CA TYR A 34 20.62 -1.95 8.63
C TYR A 34 20.31 -2.89 7.46
N THR A 35 21.36 -3.57 6.97
CA THR A 35 21.26 -4.59 5.94
C THR A 35 21.63 -5.96 6.51
N SER A 36 20.88 -7.01 6.15
CA SER A 36 21.19 -8.38 6.59
C SER A 36 20.80 -9.42 5.53
N PRO A 37 21.70 -10.35 5.17
CA PRO A 37 21.40 -11.44 4.24
C PRO A 37 20.24 -12.35 4.69
N ILE A 38 19.94 -12.37 5.99
CA ILE A 38 18.82 -13.12 6.56
C ILE A 38 17.49 -12.52 6.08
N ILE A 39 17.39 -11.19 5.93
CA ILE A 39 16.20 -10.50 5.43
C ILE A 39 15.94 -10.95 4.00
N ASP A 40 16.98 -10.95 3.15
CA ASP A 40 16.88 -11.39 1.76
C ASP A 40 16.45 -12.86 1.66
N HIS A 41 16.93 -13.70 2.58
CA HIS A 41 16.55 -15.11 2.61
C HIS A 41 15.08 -15.29 3.01
N ILE A 42 14.65 -14.64 4.10
CA ILE A 42 13.26 -14.69 4.57
C ILE A 42 12.31 -14.07 3.53
N GLY A 43 12.67 -12.93 2.95
CA GLY A 43 11.86 -12.25 1.94
C GLY A 43 11.64 -13.13 0.72
N ARG A 44 12.71 -13.77 0.22
CA ARG A 44 12.59 -14.72 -0.91
C ARG A 44 11.75 -15.93 -0.55
N TYR A 45 11.85 -16.41 0.69
CA TYR A 45 11.01 -17.50 1.19
C TYR A 45 9.54 -17.08 1.22
N VAL A 46 9.23 -15.94 1.85
CA VAL A 46 7.86 -15.38 1.95
C VAL A 46 7.26 -15.17 0.57
N PHE A 47 8.03 -14.59 -0.35
CA PHE A 47 7.60 -14.35 -1.70
C PHE A 47 7.23 -15.65 -2.45
N ASN A 48 8.16 -16.60 -2.49
CA ASN A 48 7.98 -17.84 -3.25
C ASN A 48 6.96 -18.80 -2.63
N LYS A 49 6.80 -18.78 -1.30
CA LYS A 49 5.90 -19.72 -0.59
C LYS A 49 4.52 -19.16 -0.32
N TYR A 50 4.40 -17.86 -0.07
CA TYR A 50 3.13 -17.26 0.33
C TYR A 50 2.58 -16.35 -0.76
N ILE A 51 3.33 -15.35 -1.24
CA ILE A 51 2.78 -14.37 -2.20
C ILE A 51 2.44 -15.01 -3.55
N LYS A 52 3.32 -15.86 -4.12
CA LYS A 52 3.05 -16.58 -5.38
C LYS A 52 2.11 -17.78 -5.23
N SER A 53 1.58 -18.04 -4.03
CA SER A 53 0.74 -19.21 -3.79
C SER A 53 -0.67 -19.06 -4.34
N LYS A 54 -1.36 -20.19 -4.52
CA LYS A 54 -2.79 -20.19 -4.89
C LYS A 54 -3.66 -19.61 -3.78
N GLU A 55 -3.29 -19.87 -2.53
CA GLU A 55 -3.99 -19.39 -1.34
C GLU A 55 -4.00 -17.85 -1.28
N TYR A 56 -2.87 -17.20 -1.57
CA TYR A 56 -2.81 -15.74 -1.65
C TYR A 56 -3.76 -15.18 -2.73
N LYS A 57 -3.78 -15.80 -3.92
CA LYS A 57 -4.71 -15.42 -5.00
C LYS A 57 -6.18 -15.61 -4.61
N ILE A 58 -6.50 -16.69 -3.88
CA ILE A 58 -7.85 -16.94 -3.36
C ILE A 58 -8.25 -15.82 -2.40
N TYR A 59 -7.39 -15.43 -1.47
CA TYR A 59 -7.68 -14.37 -0.51
C TYR A 59 -7.81 -12.99 -1.18
N LEU A 60 -6.99 -12.68 -2.19
CA LEU A 60 -7.19 -11.49 -3.01
C LEU A 60 -8.55 -11.50 -3.72
N THR A 61 -8.94 -12.64 -4.27
CA THR A 61 -10.25 -12.78 -4.92
C THR A 61 -11.39 -12.55 -3.93
N GLN A 62 -11.26 -13.00 -2.69
CA GLN A 62 -12.24 -12.73 -1.64
C GLN A 62 -12.34 -11.23 -1.32
N LEU A 63 -11.21 -10.51 -1.26
CA LEU A 63 -11.21 -9.05 -1.01
C LEU A 63 -11.90 -8.24 -2.12
N ARG A 64 -12.12 -8.79 -3.31
CA ARG A 64 -12.84 -8.09 -4.38
C ARG A 64 -14.34 -7.99 -4.12
N GLN A 65 -14.87 -8.66 -3.10
CA GLN A 65 -16.29 -8.59 -2.77
C GLN A 65 -16.62 -7.26 -2.07
N PRO A 66 -17.69 -6.54 -2.48
CA PRO A 66 -18.06 -5.26 -1.89
C PRO A 66 -18.58 -5.37 -0.45
N HIS A 67 -19.10 -6.54 -0.08
CA HIS A 67 -19.67 -6.81 1.24
C HIS A 67 -18.94 -7.99 1.86
N LEU A 68 -17.89 -7.68 2.62
CA LEU A 68 -17.06 -8.66 3.30
C LEU A 68 -17.64 -8.98 4.68
N SER A 69 -17.89 -10.26 4.95
CA SER A 69 -18.18 -10.70 6.32
C SER A 69 -16.93 -10.58 7.18
N HIS A 70 -17.05 -10.10 8.42
CA HIS A 70 -15.93 -10.10 9.36
C HIS A 70 -15.29 -11.48 9.57
N THR A 71 -16.05 -12.55 9.34
CA THR A 71 -15.57 -13.93 9.50
C THR A 71 -14.52 -14.36 8.46
N ILE A 72 -14.34 -13.62 7.37
CA ILE A 72 -13.32 -13.96 6.36
C ILE A 72 -11.90 -13.67 6.85
N PHE A 73 -11.75 -12.72 7.78
CA PHE A 73 -10.46 -12.26 8.30
C PHE A 73 -9.94 -13.21 9.37
N THR A 74 -9.64 -14.43 8.95
CA THR A 74 -8.97 -15.42 9.81
C THR A 74 -7.50 -15.04 10.01
N THR A 75 -6.85 -15.63 11.02
CA THR A 75 -5.41 -15.41 11.25
C THR A 75 -4.57 -15.76 10.02
N LYS A 76 -4.93 -16.84 9.32
CA LYS A 76 -4.28 -17.26 8.08
C LYS A 76 -4.52 -16.25 6.97
N PHE A 77 -5.74 -15.76 6.78
CA PHE A 77 -6.04 -14.72 5.80
C PHE A 77 -5.16 -13.48 6.02
N LEU A 78 -5.12 -12.97 7.26
CA LEU A 78 -4.34 -11.79 7.64
C LEU A 78 -2.83 -12.02 7.48
N PHE A 79 -2.34 -13.20 7.80
CA PHE A 79 -0.93 -13.56 7.58
C PHE A 79 -0.57 -13.47 6.09
N TYR A 80 -1.41 -14.03 5.22
CA TYR A 80 -1.17 -14.00 3.78
C TYR A 80 -1.27 -12.57 3.24
N ILE A 81 -2.37 -11.86 3.48
CA ILE A 81 -2.58 -10.56 2.85
C ILE A 81 -1.82 -9.43 3.54
N ALA A 82 -1.91 -9.30 4.86
CA ALA A 82 -1.30 -8.17 5.57
C ALA A 82 0.18 -8.43 5.89
N THR A 83 0.49 -9.49 6.65
CA THR A 83 1.86 -9.74 7.12
C THR A 83 2.82 -9.98 5.95
N CYS A 84 2.51 -10.88 5.02
CA CYS A 84 3.42 -11.21 3.92
C CYS A 84 3.61 -10.01 2.97
N SER A 85 2.55 -9.25 2.66
CA SER A 85 2.67 -8.03 1.87
C SER A 85 3.51 -6.96 2.56
N SER A 86 3.32 -6.77 3.87
CA SER A 86 4.10 -5.82 4.66
C SER A 86 5.59 -6.19 4.67
N TYR A 87 5.89 -7.48 4.89
CA TYR A 87 7.27 -7.97 4.87
C TYR A 87 7.90 -7.87 3.48
N PHE A 88 7.13 -8.17 2.44
CA PHE A 88 7.62 -8.06 1.08
C PHE A 88 7.89 -6.62 0.67
N ARG A 89 7.01 -5.68 1.04
CA ARG A 89 7.25 -4.25 0.87
C ARG A 89 8.57 -3.83 1.49
N LEU A 90 8.86 -4.30 2.71
CA LEU A 90 10.14 -4.02 3.34
C LEU A 90 11.32 -4.47 2.45
N CYS A 91 11.26 -5.68 1.89
CA CYS A 91 12.31 -6.19 1.02
C CYS A 91 12.52 -5.32 -0.24
N LEU A 92 11.45 -4.75 -0.78
CA LEU A 92 11.53 -3.79 -1.90
C LEU A 92 12.25 -2.50 -1.49
N VAL A 93 11.90 -1.93 -0.34
CA VAL A 93 12.49 -0.67 0.16
C VAL A 93 13.96 -0.83 0.54
N GLN A 94 14.35 -2.01 1.03
CA GLN A 94 15.73 -2.31 1.42
C GLN A 94 16.65 -2.61 0.22
N GLU A 95 16.15 -2.49 -1.01
CA GLU A 95 16.89 -2.82 -2.25
C GLU A 95 17.64 -4.17 -2.15
N ALA A 96 16.99 -5.15 -1.51
CA ALA A 96 17.56 -6.46 -1.31
C ALA A 96 18.04 -7.01 -2.67
N LYS A 97 19.32 -7.42 -2.75
CA LYS A 97 20.14 -7.52 -3.99
C LYS A 97 19.61 -8.44 -5.11
N ASN A 98 18.41 -9.00 -4.99
CA ASN A 98 17.79 -9.90 -5.96
C ASN A 98 16.28 -9.66 -6.11
N PHE A 99 15.73 -8.52 -5.65
CA PHE A 99 14.29 -8.25 -5.70
C PHE A 99 13.84 -7.43 -6.91
N TYR A 100 14.79 -6.88 -7.67
CA TYR A 100 14.55 -6.22 -8.96
C TYR A 100 13.81 -7.13 -9.93
N ASP A 101 14.26 -8.38 -10.08
CA ASP A 101 13.65 -9.35 -10.99
C ASP A 101 12.24 -9.82 -10.55
N TYR A 102 11.84 -9.55 -9.30
CA TYR A 102 10.54 -9.97 -8.77
C TYR A 102 9.45 -8.90 -8.89
N ALA A 103 9.79 -7.62 -9.07
CA ALA A 103 8.78 -6.55 -9.13
C ALA A 103 7.84 -6.72 -10.33
N ASP A 104 8.38 -7.01 -11.51
CA ASP A 104 7.59 -7.25 -12.73
C ASP A 104 6.70 -8.49 -12.59
N ASP A 105 7.27 -9.59 -12.08
CA ASP A 105 6.59 -10.84 -11.75
C ASP A 105 5.38 -10.59 -10.83
N ILE A 106 5.52 -9.66 -9.90
CA ILE A 106 4.54 -9.34 -8.86
C ILE A 106 3.42 -8.47 -9.37
N LEU A 107 3.77 -7.40 -10.08
CA LEU A 107 2.79 -6.60 -10.77
C LEU A 107 1.92 -7.54 -11.61
N GLN A 108 2.53 -8.41 -12.43
CA GLN A 108 1.77 -9.40 -13.20
C GLN A 108 0.91 -10.37 -12.37
N CYS A 109 1.37 -10.80 -11.19
CA CYS A 109 0.65 -11.80 -10.38
C CYS A 109 -0.67 -11.29 -9.78
N PHE A 110 -0.73 -10.02 -9.36
CA PHE A 110 -1.91 -9.52 -8.62
C PHE A 110 -2.34 -8.09 -8.91
N TYR A 111 -1.75 -7.36 -9.87
CA TYR A 111 -2.16 -5.98 -10.13
C TYR A 111 -3.66 -5.84 -10.45
N GLU A 112 -4.23 -6.74 -11.25
CA GLU A 112 -5.66 -6.68 -11.60
C GLU A 112 -6.56 -6.82 -10.36
N ASP A 113 -6.22 -7.75 -9.46
CA ASP A 113 -6.95 -7.89 -8.21
C ASP A 113 -6.77 -6.67 -7.32
N TYR A 114 -5.56 -6.11 -7.27
CA TYR A 114 -5.29 -4.88 -6.53
C TYR A 114 -6.15 -3.71 -7.04
N LEU A 115 -6.15 -3.44 -8.34
CA LEU A 115 -6.92 -2.35 -8.94
C LEU A 115 -8.41 -2.52 -8.66
N GLU A 116 -8.92 -3.74 -8.78
CA GLU A 116 -10.31 -4.05 -8.49
C GLU A 116 -10.65 -3.92 -7.01
N ILE A 117 -9.78 -4.35 -6.09
CA ILE A 117 -9.96 -4.18 -4.64
C ILE A 117 -10.06 -2.69 -4.31
N VAL A 118 -9.14 -1.86 -4.82
CA VAL A 118 -9.17 -0.41 -4.59
C VAL A 118 -10.44 0.22 -5.16
N ARG A 119 -10.84 -0.16 -6.38
CA ARG A 119 -12.07 0.33 -7.02
C ARG A 119 -13.34 -0.05 -6.25
N VAL A 120 -13.43 -1.27 -5.75
CA VAL A 120 -14.60 -1.75 -5.01
C VAL A 120 -14.70 -1.06 -3.66
N HIS A 121 -13.57 -0.91 -2.96
CA HIS A 121 -13.57 -0.44 -1.58
C HIS A 121 -13.44 1.07 -1.43
N SER A 122 -13.10 1.80 -2.50
CA SER A 122 -13.02 3.26 -2.45
C SER A 122 -14.32 3.91 -1.98
N TYR A 123 -15.48 3.34 -2.34
CA TYR A 123 -16.81 3.85 -1.97
C TYR A 123 -17.35 3.28 -0.65
N THR A 124 -16.61 2.39 0.02
CA THR A 124 -17.06 1.70 1.25
C THR A 124 -16.21 2.04 2.47
N VAL A 125 -15.34 3.05 2.38
CA VAL A 125 -14.32 3.41 3.40
C VAL A 125 -14.93 3.57 4.80
N ALA A 126 -16.13 4.15 4.90
CA ALA A 126 -16.84 4.34 6.16
C ALA A 126 -17.20 3.02 6.89
N SER A 127 -17.21 1.90 6.17
CA SER A 127 -17.55 0.57 6.70
C SER A 127 -16.34 -0.34 6.90
N TRP A 128 -15.13 0.15 6.64
CA TRP A 128 -13.94 -0.68 6.76
C TRP A 128 -13.70 -1.10 8.22
N SER A 129 -13.47 -2.40 8.40
CA SER A 129 -12.90 -2.93 9.64
C SER A 129 -11.41 -2.58 9.71
N LYS A 130 -10.82 -2.70 10.90
CA LYS A 130 -9.36 -2.58 11.08
C LYS A 130 -8.59 -3.59 10.23
N ASP A 131 -9.12 -4.80 10.10
CA ASP A 131 -8.54 -5.87 9.30
C ASP A 131 -8.55 -5.52 7.80
N LEU A 132 -9.68 -5.02 7.29
CA LEU A 132 -9.78 -4.59 5.89
C LEU A 132 -8.86 -3.39 5.61
N LEU A 133 -8.86 -2.40 6.49
CA LEU A 133 -7.95 -1.26 6.42
C LEU A 133 -6.50 -1.74 6.36
N GLY A 134 -6.09 -2.63 7.26
CA GLY A 134 -4.75 -3.20 7.29
C GLY A 134 -4.39 -3.90 5.98
N CYS A 135 -5.27 -4.76 5.46
CA CYS A 135 -5.09 -5.44 4.18
C CYS A 135 -4.91 -4.46 3.01
N ILE A 136 -5.83 -3.51 2.83
CA ILE A 136 -5.77 -2.51 1.73
C ILE A 136 -4.49 -1.68 1.85
N THR A 137 -4.17 -1.22 3.06
CA THR A 137 -2.95 -0.46 3.35
C THR A 137 -1.70 -1.20 2.91
N LYS A 138 -1.56 -2.49 3.27
CA LYS A 138 -0.36 -3.26 2.90
C LYS A 138 -0.30 -3.55 1.40
N LEU A 139 -1.43 -3.79 0.74
CA LEU A 139 -1.49 -4.00 -0.71
C LEU A 139 -1.07 -2.74 -1.49
N ILE A 140 -1.64 -1.57 -1.16
CA ILE A 140 -1.21 -0.29 -1.75
C ILE A 140 0.28 -0.08 -1.50
N GLY A 141 0.76 -0.36 -0.28
CA GLY A 141 2.17 -0.24 0.07
C GLY A 141 3.11 -1.10 -0.77
N VAL A 142 2.70 -2.31 -1.15
CA VAL A 142 3.49 -3.18 -2.05
C VAL A 142 3.56 -2.57 -3.45
N ILE A 143 2.43 -2.11 -4.00
CA ILE A 143 2.40 -1.51 -5.33
C ILE A 143 3.28 -0.24 -5.38
N VAL A 144 3.14 0.62 -4.38
CA VAL A 144 4.04 1.78 -4.18
C VAL A 144 5.50 1.34 -4.17
N GLY A 145 5.84 0.31 -3.38
CA GLY A 145 7.21 -0.21 -3.33
C GLY A 145 7.72 -0.72 -4.68
N CYS A 146 6.88 -1.41 -5.45
CA CYS A 146 7.23 -1.88 -6.79
C CYS A 146 7.49 -0.72 -7.74
N CYS A 147 6.63 0.30 -7.72
CA CYS A 147 6.78 1.47 -8.58
C CYS A 147 7.99 2.34 -8.19
N TRP A 148 8.47 2.29 -6.95
CA TRP A 148 9.66 3.04 -6.52
C TRP A 148 11.00 2.32 -6.75
N LEU A 149 10.96 1.04 -7.12
CA LEU A 149 12.15 0.22 -7.22
C LEU A 149 13.09 0.71 -8.35
N ALA A 150 14.39 0.76 -8.06
CA ALA A 150 15.48 1.11 -8.99
C ALA A 150 15.40 2.51 -9.64
N GLY A 151 14.49 3.39 -9.21
CA GLY A 151 14.24 4.65 -9.91
C GLY A 151 13.55 4.49 -11.27
N GLU A 152 13.10 3.28 -11.65
CA GLU A 152 12.40 3.00 -12.91
C GLU A 152 10.88 3.25 -12.84
N HIS A 153 10.48 4.20 -12.00
CA HIS A 153 9.08 4.50 -11.70
C HIS A 153 8.21 4.72 -12.93
N GLN A 154 8.72 5.38 -13.98
CA GLN A 154 7.96 5.58 -15.21
C GLN A 154 7.66 4.26 -15.96
N THR A 155 8.59 3.32 -15.97
CA THR A 155 8.41 2.02 -16.63
C THR A 155 7.37 1.19 -15.87
N GLN A 156 7.52 1.12 -14.54
CA GLN A 156 6.62 0.36 -13.67
C GLN A 156 5.20 0.93 -13.67
N MET A 157 5.06 2.26 -13.65
CA MET A 157 3.76 2.91 -13.73
C MET A 157 3.08 2.69 -15.09
N LYS A 158 3.83 2.67 -16.20
CA LYS A 158 3.28 2.33 -17.52
C LYS A 158 2.86 0.86 -17.63
N ALA A 159 3.58 -0.05 -16.97
CA ALA A 159 3.18 -1.45 -16.90
C ALA A 159 1.88 -1.63 -16.12
N LEU A 160 1.72 -0.87 -15.02
CA LEU A 160 0.53 -0.91 -14.19
C LEU A 160 -0.68 -0.21 -14.83
N PHE A 161 -0.44 0.90 -15.54
CA PHE A 161 -1.46 1.69 -16.23
C PHE A 161 -1.13 1.82 -17.70
N PRO A 162 -1.48 0.83 -18.54
CA PRO A 162 -1.21 0.88 -19.97
C PRO A 162 -2.03 1.97 -20.70
N THR A 163 -3.03 2.56 -20.03
CA THR A 163 -3.85 3.64 -20.57
C THR A 163 -3.98 4.76 -19.54
N GLU A 164 -4.08 6.01 -20.02
CA GLU A 164 -4.35 7.18 -19.16
C GLU A 164 -5.65 7.03 -18.39
N LYS A 165 -6.69 6.45 -19.01
CA LYS A 165 -7.96 6.18 -18.34
C LYS A 165 -7.78 5.28 -17.13
N ALA A 166 -6.98 4.22 -17.22
CA ALA A 166 -6.74 3.34 -16.08
C ALA A 166 -6.01 4.07 -14.93
N ALA A 167 -5.05 4.94 -15.25
CA ALA A 167 -4.36 5.77 -14.26
C ALA A 167 -5.33 6.77 -13.61
N HIS A 168 -6.16 7.45 -14.41
CA HIS A 168 -7.18 8.39 -13.97
C HIS A 168 -8.20 7.71 -13.03
N ASP A 169 -8.82 6.61 -13.47
CA ASP A 169 -9.83 5.89 -12.69
C ASP A 169 -9.23 5.40 -11.36
N HIS A 170 -7.97 4.93 -11.36
CA HIS A 170 -7.30 4.53 -10.13
C HIS A 170 -7.00 5.72 -9.20
N PHE A 171 -6.51 6.82 -9.76
CA PHE A 171 -6.25 8.06 -9.03
C PHE A 171 -7.52 8.59 -8.34
N GLU A 172 -8.65 8.62 -9.04
CA GLU A 172 -9.94 9.03 -8.47
C GLU A 172 -10.37 8.11 -7.32
N ASN A 173 -10.20 6.79 -7.47
CA ASN A 173 -10.52 5.84 -6.40
C ASN A 173 -9.66 6.07 -5.15
N LEU A 174 -8.36 6.30 -5.32
CA LEU A 174 -7.47 6.65 -4.21
C LEU A 174 -7.83 8.01 -3.60
N LEU A 175 -8.21 9.00 -4.41
CA LEU A 175 -8.65 10.31 -3.94
C LEU A 175 -9.96 10.21 -3.17
N HIS A 176 -10.86 9.32 -3.56
CA HIS A 176 -12.11 9.07 -2.83
C HIS A 176 -11.83 8.43 -1.47
N ILE A 177 -10.91 7.45 -1.39
CA ILE A 177 -10.43 6.89 -0.11
C ILE A 177 -9.85 8.00 0.76
N LEU A 178 -8.97 8.81 0.16
CA LEU A 178 -8.27 9.86 0.86
C LEU A 178 -9.28 10.85 1.42
N SER A 179 -10.25 11.33 0.63
CA SER A 179 -11.20 12.39 0.99
C SER A 179 -12.17 12.03 2.14
N TYR A 180 -12.11 10.80 2.67
CA TYR A 180 -12.87 10.41 3.85
C TYR A 180 -12.26 11.01 5.13
N GLU A 181 -12.71 12.22 5.50
CA GLU A 181 -12.24 13.00 6.66
C GLU A 181 -12.07 12.20 7.98
N PRO A 182 -12.97 11.25 8.35
CA PRO A 182 -12.80 10.48 9.59
C PRO A 182 -11.54 9.61 9.63
N LEU A 183 -10.88 9.36 8.49
CA LEU A 183 -9.58 8.69 8.43
C LEU A 183 -8.51 9.50 9.17
N TYR A 184 -8.46 10.81 8.98
CA TYR A 184 -7.41 11.66 9.53
C TYR A 184 -7.57 11.87 11.04
N LYS A 185 -8.81 11.88 11.52
CA LYS A 185 -9.13 12.00 12.95
C LYS A 185 -8.62 10.81 13.78
N GLN A 186 -8.29 9.70 13.13
CA GLN A 186 -7.77 8.49 13.77
C GLN A 186 -6.23 8.40 13.70
N ILE A 187 -5.56 9.31 13.01
CA ILE A 187 -4.10 9.34 12.89
C ILE A 187 -3.47 9.68 14.24
N LYS A 188 -2.52 8.85 14.68
CA LYS A 188 -1.82 9.07 15.95
C LYS A 188 -0.61 9.98 15.74
N PRO A 189 -0.35 10.95 16.64
CA PRO A 189 0.76 11.91 16.51
C PRO A 189 2.15 11.28 16.44
N LYS A 190 2.40 10.23 17.22
CA LYS A 190 3.76 9.68 17.44
C LYS A 190 3.94 8.24 16.97
N SER A 191 2.90 7.63 16.43
CA SER A 191 2.91 6.22 16.04
C SER A 191 2.28 6.07 14.67
N ARG A 192 2.97 5.40 13.75
CA ARG A 192 2.40 4.98 12.47
C ARG A 192 1.36 3.88 12.71
N ASN A 193 0.09 4.25 12.81
CA ASN A 193 -1.03 3.32 12.68
C ASN A 193 -1.39 3.11 11.20
N ASP A 194 -2.23 2.12 10.90
CA ASP A 194 -2.56 1.79 9.51
C ASP A 194 -3.19 2.96 8.76
N GLU A 195 -3.96 3.83 9.41
CA GLU A 195 -4.50 5.06 8.83
C GLU A 195 -3.38 5.99 8.37
N ALA A 196 -2.40 6.28 9.22
CA ALA A 196 -1.26 7.12 8.85
C ALA A 196 -0.46 6.51 7.70
N ILE A 197 -0.24 5.20 7.75
CA ILE A 197 0.50 4.46 6.72
C ILE A 197 -0.24 4.49 5.39
N LEU A 198 -1.56 4.29 5.40
CA LEU A 198 -2.42 4.35 4.22
C LEU A 198 -2.32 5.71 3.55
N VAL A 199 -2.52 6.79 4.32
CA VAL A 199 -2.47 8.16 3.79
C VAL A 199 -1.09 8.44 3.20
N SER A 200 0.00 8.07 3.91
CA SER A 200 1.36 8.21 3.37
C SER A 200 1.56 7.46 2.05
N PHE A 201 1.04 6.23 1.92
CA PHE A 201 1.17 5.48 0.66
C PHE A 201 0.34 6.06 -0.46
N ILE A 202 -0.87 6.55 -0.19
CA ILE A 202 -1.69 7.21 -1.22
C ILE A 202 -1.00 8.50 -1.69
N LEU A 203 -0.48 9.32 -0.78
CA LEU A 203 0.26 10.54 -1.13
C LEU A 203 1.52 10.23 -1.95
N ALA A 204 2.26 9.17 -1.57
CA ALA A 204 3.36 8.69 -2.37
C ALA A 204 2.87 8.28 -3.77
N TYR A 205 1.81 7.50 -3.87
CA TYR A 205 1.22 7.13 -5.15
C TYR A 205 0.88 8.34 -6.03
N PHE A 206 0.28 9.38 -5.45
CA PHE A 206 -0.01 10.62 -6.16
C PHE A 206 1.26 11.31 -6.65
N LEU A 207 2.31 11.38 -5.83
CA LEU A 207 3.59 11.93 -6.26
C LEU A 207 4.13 11.21 -7.50
N LEU A 208 4.04 9.86 -7.55
CA LEU A 208 4.43 9.11 -8.75
C LEU A 208 3.61 9.49 -9.97
N ILE A 209 2.28 9.57 -9.83
CA ILE A 209 1.37 9.88 -10.93
C ILE A 209 1.61 11.29 -11.45
N VAL A 210 1.74 12.29 -10.56
CA VAL A 210 1.97 13.69 -10.94
C VAL A 210 3.31 13.85 -11.67
N GLN A 211 4.33 13.10 -11.26
CA GLN A 211 5.64 13.09 -11.92
C GLN A 211 5.62 12.37 -13.28
N MET A 212 4.57 11.63 -13.62
CA MET A 212 4.35 11.13 -14.98
C MET A 212 3.93 12.30 -15.87
N ARG A 213 4.77 12.65 -16.85
CA ARG A 213 4.49 13.74 -17.79
C ARG A 213 3.21 13.49 -18.60
N ASN A 214 2.50 14.57 -18.93
CA ASN A 214 1.33 14.65 -19.81
C ASN A 214 0.03 14.03 -19.26
N MET A 215 -0.39 14.41 -18.04
CA MET A 215 -1.69 14.04 -17.49
C MET A 215 -2.65 15.24 -17.55
N ASP A 216 -3.18 15.56 -18.74
CA ASP A 216 -4.08 16.72 -18.93
C ASP A 216 -5.30 16.68 -18.00
N TRP A 217 -5.79 15.47 -17.70
CA TRP A 217 -6.91 15.21 -16.78
C TRP A 217 -6.61 15.56 -15.31
N LEU A 218 -5.34 15.68 -14.91
CA LEU A 218 -5.00 16.06 -13.54
C LEU A 218 -5.47 17.49 -13.24
N SER A 219 -5.53 18.36 -14.25
CA SER A 219 -6.05 19.71 -14.12
C SER A 219 -7.51 19.75 -13.63
N ASP A 220 -8.33 18.78 -14.05
CA ASP A 220 -9.74 18.67 -13.65
C ASP A 220 -9.89 18.24 -12.17
N LEU A 221 -8.92 17.47 -11.66
CA LEU A 221 -8.92 16.95 -10.29
C LEU A 221 -8.10 17.80 -9.31
N ASN A 222 -7.30 18.75 -9.80
CA ASN A 222 -6.36 19.54 -8.99
C ASN A 222 -7.04 20.26 -7.83
N ALA A 223 -8.21 20.86 -8.05
CA ALA A 223 -8.93 21.56 -6.99
C ALA A 223 -9.34 20.60 -5.85
N THR A 224 -9.87 19.41 -6.21
CA THR A 224 -10.26 18.38 -5.25
C THR A 224 -9.05 17.83 -4.52
N LEU A 225 -7.98 17.46 -5.25
CA LEU A 225 -6.74 16.97 -4.67
C LEU A 225 -6.16 17.98 -3.68
N ARG A 226 -6.03 19.24 -4.09
CA ARG A 226 -5.54 20.33 -3.24
C ARG A 226 -6.35 20.45 -1.95
N ASN A 227 -7.68 20.53 -2.06
CA ASN A 227 -8.56 20.69 -0.89
C ASN A 227 -8.46 19.49 0.06
N THR A 228 -8.38 18.27 -0.48
CA THR A 228 -8.19 17.06 0.32
C THR A 228 -6.83 17.09 1.03
N ILE A 229 -5.74 17.45 0.35
CA ILE A 229 -4.41 17.53 0.96
C ILE A 229 -4.36 18.60 2.05
N LEU A 230 -4.92 19.78 1.82
CA LEU A 230 -4.98 20.85 2.83
C LEU A 230 -5.79 20.39 4.05
N SER A 231 -6.89 19.68 3.85
CA SER A 231 -7.68 19.12 4.95
C SER A 231 -6.89 18.10 5.79
N ILE A 232 -5.99 17.32 5.16
CA ILE A 232 -5.08 16.42 5.87
C ILE A 232 -4.09 17.21 6.71
N ILE A 233 -3.46 18.24 6.12
CA ILE A 233 -2.48 19.09 6.81
C ILE A 233 -3.13 19.74 8.04
N ASP A 234 -4.34 20.29 7.89
CA ASP A 234 -5.07 20.95 8.98
C ASP A 234 -5.47 19.98 10.09
N ALA A 235 -5.72 18.71 9.76
CA ALA A 235 -6.16 17.69 10.71
C ALA A 235 -5.01 16.90 11.35
N THR A 236 -3.86 16.80 10.69
CA THR A 236 -2.76 15.95 11.14
C THR A 236 -1.80 16.68 12.07
N ILE A 237 -1.36 15.97 13.10
CA ILE A 237 -0.27 16.38 14.00
C ILE A 237 0.98 15.53 13.79
N ASN A 238 1.04 14.79 12.67
CA ASN A 238 2.16 13.98 12.26
C ASN A 238 2.98 14.73 11.20
N ASP A 239 4.17 15.20 11.59
CA ASP A 239 5.06 16.00 10.74
C ASP A 239 5.48 15.25 9.46
N GLU A 240 5.72 13.94 9.55
CA GLU A 240 6.09 13.13 8.38
C GLU A 240 4.98 13.15 7.33
N LEU A 241 3.73 13.06 7.79
CA LEU A 241 2.58 13.09 6.90
C LEU A 241 2.39 14.47 6.27
N ALA A 242 2.57 15.54 7.07
CA ALA A 242 2.53 16.90 6.56
C ALA A 242 3.60 17.12 5.47
N ILE A 243 4.82 16.60 5.67
CA ILE A 243 5.88 16.65 4.65
C ILE A 243 5.45 15.93 3.37
N CYS A 244 4.85 14.74 3.46
CA CYS A 244 4.32 14.03 2.28
C CYS A 244 3.24 14.86 1.56
N CYS A 245 2.34 15.50 2.32
CA CYS A 245 1.32 16.39 1.76
C CYS A 245 1.94 17.55 0.99
N TYR A 246 2.91 18.25 1.59
CA TYR A 246 3.62 19.34 0.92
C TYR A 246 4.38 18.88 -0.31
N ALA A 247 4.98 17.69 -0.30
CA ALA A 247 5.67 17.15 -1.47
C ALA A 247 4.73 17.02 -2.68
N VAL A 248 3.48 16.58 -2.47
CA VAL A 248 2.48 16.52 -3.53
C VAL A 248 2.02 17.92 -3.95
N LEU A 249 1.77 18.82 -2.98
CA LEU A 249 1.38 20.20 -3.29
C LEU A 249 2.41 20.93 -4.15
N CYS A 250 3.71 20.75 -3.86
CA CYS A 250 4.79 21.35 -4.63
C CYS A 250 4.82 20.93 -6.11
N GLU A 251 4.22 19.78 -6.44
CA GLU A 251 4.21 19.25 -7.81
C GLU A 251 2.96 19.66 -8.60
N ILE A 252 1.89 20.04 -7.90
CA ILE A 252 0.61 20.41 -8.54
C ILE A 252 0.32 21.92 -8.49
N LEU A 253 0.94 22.66 -7.57
CA LEU A 253 0.74 24.10 -7.39
C LEU A 253 1.86 24.90 -8.07
N THR A 254 1.51 26.12 -8.47
CA THR A 254 2.50 27.09 -8.93
C THR A 254 3.29 27.70 -7.75
N ASP A 255 4.47 28.25 -8.04
CA ASP A 255 5.29 28.99 -7.05
C ASP A 255 4.54 30.15 -6.37
N GLU A 256 3.52 30.72 -7.03
CA GLU A 256 2.68 31.78 -6.46
C GLU A 256 1.62 31.23 -5.51
N GLU A 257 1.10 30.03 -5.75
CA GLU A 257 0.10 29.38 -4.90
C GLU A 257 0.69 28.70 -3.66
N LEU A 258 2.00 28.42 -3.67
CA LEU A 258 2.74 27.84 -2.54
C LEU A 258 3.19 28.89 -1.50
N LYS A 259 3.25 30.17 -1.87
CA LYS A 259 3.67 31.28 -0.99
C LYS A 259 2.53 31.76 -0.10
#